data_AF-A0A0S9KDH9-F1
#
_entry.id   AF-A0A0S9KDH9-F1
#
_cell.length_a   1.000
_cell.length_b   1.000
_cell.length_c   1.000
_cell.angle_alpha   90.00
_cell.angle_beta   90.00
_cell.angle_gamma   90.00
#
_symmetry.space_group_name_H-M   'P 1'
#
loop_
_entity.id
_entity.type
_entity.pdbx_description
1 polymer ?
#
loop_
_entity_poly.entity_id
_entity_poly.type
_entity_poly.pdbx_seq_one_letter_code
_entity_poly.pdbx_strand_id
1 'polypeptide(L)'
;MFTNTIPKNHLIVEDDRVVICDKLAVEVINEMLEYSEIPEAAAGFLELFDVVKPTGYFLADPNADFYQGLDVMAVIRRKSDGRLFGFKYWTSIAKYPDTSIDPNGEDHGFEFDFDSAANHDWEKDHIASVYVFLPVEPFTITGYKH
;
A
#
# COMPACT_ATOMS: atom_id res chain seq x y z
N MET A 1 11.13 -21.78 9.42
CA MET A 1 11.67 -20.67 10.24
C MET A 1 12.47 -19.81 9.28
N PHE A 2 11.84 -18.78 8.71
CA PHE A 2 12.52 -17.83 7.83
C PHE A 2 13.29 -16.85 8.71
N THR A 3 14.50 -16.46 8.31
CA THR A 3 15.28 -15.43 8.99
C THR A 3 14.59 -14.09 8.72
N ASN A 4 13.75 -13.65 9.66
CA ASN A 4 12.74 -12.60 9.52
C ASN A 4 13.31 -11.16 9.50
N THR A 5 14.25 -10.86 8.61
CA THR A 5 14.61 -9.47 8.31
C THR A 5 14.34 -9.21 6.84
N ILE A 6 13.15 -8.65 6.56
CA ILE A 6 12.82 -8.16 5.23
C ILE A 6 13.67 -6.90 4.98
N PRO A 7 14.40 -6.81 3.86
CA PRO A 7 15.19 -5.63 3.55
C PRO A 7 14.32 -4.37 3.46
N LYS A 8 14.91 -3.21 3.73
CA LYS A 8 14.22 -1.93 3.60
C LYS A 8 13.78 -1.68 2.15
N ASN A 9 12.57 -1.14 1.97
CA ASN A 9 11.98 -0.83 0.65
C ASN A 9 11.92 -2.03 -0.30
N HIS A 10 11.84 -3.24 0.24
CA HIS A 10 11.81 -4.46 -0.56
C HIS A 10 10.44 -4.70 -1.22
N LEU A 11 10.48 -5.38 -2.36
CA LEU A 11 9.32 -5.78 -3.15
C LEU A 11 9.33 -7.30 -3.30
N ILE A 12 8.26 -7.96 -2.85
CA ILE A 12 8.03 -9.41 -3.02
C ILE A 12 6.80 -9.58 -3.90
N VAL A 13 6.95 -10.33 -4.99
CA VAL A 13 5.88 -10.59 -5.96
C VAL A 13 5.50 -12.06 -5.87
N GLU A 14 4.29 -12.33 -5.38
CA GLU A 14 3.71 -13.66 -5.34
C GLU A 14 2.52 -13.74 -6.33
N ASP A 15 1.91 -14.91 -6.46
CA ASP A 15 0.79 -15.09 -7.38
C ASP A 15 -0.52 -14.52 -6.83
N ASP A 16 -0.71 -14.49 -5.52
CA ASP A 16 -1.95 -14.09 -4.86
C ASP A 16 -1.79 -12.88 -3.94
N ARG A 17 -0.61 -12.25 -3.92
CA ARG A 17 -0.35 -10.98 -3.24
C ARG A 17 0.92 -10.32 -3.75
N VAL A 18 1.02 -9.02 -3.53
CA VAL A 18 2.24 -8.23 -3.73
C VAL A 18 2.57 -7.55 -2.42
N VAL A 19 3.80 -7.72 -1.93
CA VAL A 19 4.26 -7.15 -0.67
C VAL A 19 5.27 -6.06 -0.95
N ILE A 20 4.98 -4.86 -0.45
CA ILE A 20 5.84 -3.68 -0.61
C ILE A 20 6.18 -3.18 0.79
N CYS A 21 7.45 -2.87 1.03
CA CYS A 21 7.90 -2.44 2.35
C CYS A 21 8.21 -0.94 2.40
N ASP A 22 8.02 -0.36 3.59
CA ASP A 22 8.48 0.96 3.98
C ASP A 22 8.08 2.09 3.01
N LYS A 23 9.04 2.94 2.65
CA LYS A 23 8.83 4.15 1.88
C LYS A 23 8.37 3.86 0.46
N LEU A 24 8.79 2.72 -0.12
CA LEU A 24 8.33 2.32 -1.46
C LEU A 24 6.81 2.14 -1.48
N ALA A 25 6.23 1.50 -0.47
CA ALA A 25 4.78 1.32 -0.40
C ALA A 25 4.05 2.66 -0.32
N VAL A 26 4.54 3.57 0.52
CA VAL A 26 3.96 4.91 0.69
C VAL A 26 4.04 5.72 -0.60
N GLU A 27 5.16 5.65 -1.33
CA GLU A 27 5.32 6.33 -2.62
C GLU A 27 4.47 5.70 -3.73
N VAL A 28 4.26 4.38 -3.73
CA VAL A 28 3.33 3.70 -4.63
C VAL A 28 1.88 4.14 -4.34
N ILE A 29 1.47 4.14 -3.07
CA ILE A 29 0.09 4.47 -2.65
C ILE A 29 -0.24 5.93 -2.95
N ASN A 30 0.71 6.85 -2.75
CA ASN A 30 0.54 8.28 -3.01
C ASN A 30 0.90 8.72 -4.45
N GLU A 31 1.22 7.80 -5.35
CA GLU A 31 1.69 8.10 -6.71
C GLU A 31 2.93 9.02 -6.79
N MET A 32 3.83 8.95 -5.82
CA MET A 32 5.01 9.82 -5.72
C MET A 32 6.27 9.23 -6.38
N LEU A 33 6.14 8.13 -7.13
CA LEU A 33 7.28 7.41 -7.73
C LEU A 33 8.13 8.27 -8.68
N GLU A 34 7.56 9.28 -9.33
CA GLU A 34 8.32 10.22 -10.19
C GLU A 34 9.31 11.09 -9.39
N TYR A 35 8.99 11.38 -8.13
CA TYR A 35 9.81 12.17 -7.21
C TYR A 35 10.37 11.31 -6.07
N SER A 36 10.54 10.02 -6.35
CA SER A 36 10.97 9.04 -5.35
C SER A 36 12.30 9.44 -4.70
N GLU A 37 12.36 9.35 -3.38
CA GLU A 37 13.63 9.49 -2.66
C GLU A 37 14.45 8.19 -2.67
N ILE A 38 13.90 7.11 -3.24
CA ILE A 38 14.49 5.78 -3.36
C ILE A 38 14.45 5.30 -4.82
N PRO A 39 15.09 6.04 -5.75
CA PRO A 39 14.88 5.91 -7.19
C PRO A 39 15.19 4.50 -7.74
N GLU A 40 16.14 3.77 -7.17
CA GLU A 40 16.46 2.39 -7.58
C GLU A 40 15.31 1.42 -7.26
N ALA A 41 14.73 1.53 -6.06
CA ALA A 41 13.59 0.71 -5.65
C ALA A 41 12.32 1.07 -6.45
N ALA A 42 12.10 2.37 -6.68
CA ALA A 42 11.01 2.85 -7.54
C ALA A 42 11.14 2.36 -8.98
N ALA A 43 12.36 2.38 -9.56
CA ALA A 43 12.61 1.84 -10.89
C ALA A 43 12.32 0.34 -10.95
N GLY A 44 12.79 -0.45 -9.97
CA GLY A 44 12.51 -1.89 -9.90
C GLY A 44 11.02 -2.20 -9.78
N PHE A 45 10.26 -1.39 -9.05
CA PHE A 45 8.79 -1.49 -9.04
C PHE A 45 8.19 -1.18 -10.41
N LEU A 46 8.59 -0.07 -11.04
CA LEU A 46 8.06 0.38 -12.33
C LEU A 46 8.40 -0.56 -13.50
N GLU A 47 9.44 -1.39 -13.39
CA GLU A 47 9.72 -2.44 -14.37
C GLU A 47 8.65 -3.55 -14.37
N LEU A 48 8.05 -3.82 -13.21
CA LEU A 48 7.13 -4.94 -13.00
C LEU A 48 5.66 -4.53 -12.95
N PHE A 49 5.37 -3.29 -12.54
CA PHE A 49 4.02 -2.83 -12.27
C PHE A 49 3.74 -1.45 -12.89
N ASP A 50 2.45 -1.20 -13.12
CA ASP A 50 1.90 0.13 -13.37
C ASP A 50 0.97 0.52 -12.20
N VAL A 51 0.96 1.81 -11.82
CA VAL A 51 -0.06 2.35 -10.91
C VAL A 51 -1.32 2.66 -11.72
N VAL A 52 -2.47 2.11 -11.31
CA VAL A 52 -3.74 2.26 -12.04
C VAL A 52 -4.42 3.56 -11.65
N LYS A 53 -4.74 4.39 -12.65
CA LYS A 53 -5.45 5.67 -12.48
C LYS A 53 -6.97 5.54 -12.76
N PRO A 54 -7.81 6.37 -12.12
CA PRO A 54 -7.48 7.26 -10.99
C PRO A 54 -7.19 6.45 -9.71
N THR A 55 -6.26 6.90 -8.88
CA THR A 55 -6.17 6.42 -7.50
C THR A 55 -7.19 7.17 -6.64
N GLY A 56 -7.53 6.61 -5.47
CA GLY A 56 -8.49 7.25 -4.57
C GLY A 56 -9.94 7.03 -4.99
N TYR A 57 -10.34 5.80 -5.29
CA TYR A 57 -11.76 5.47 -5.48
C TYR A 57 -12.52 5.76 -4.19
N PHE A 58 -13.34 6.82 -4.21
CA PHE A 58 -14.15 7.22 -3.08
C PHE A 58 -15.19 6.15 -2.76
N LEU A 59 -15.06 5.47 -1.62
CA LEU A 59 -16.03 4.46 -1.17
C LEU A 59 -17.27 5.07 -0.47
N ALA A 60 -17.34 6.40 -0.32
CA ALA A 60 -18.45 7.14 0.29
C ALA A 60 -18.70 8.51 -0.39
N ASP A 61 -19.89 9.08 -0.19
CA ASP A 61 -20.27 10.41 -0.71
C ASP A 61 -19.48 11.52 0.03
N PRO A 62 -18.62 12.30 -0.67
CA PRO A 62 -17.82 13.35 -0.06
C PRO A 62 -18.64 14.54 0.47
N ASN A 63 -19.95 14.62 0.16
CA ASN A 63 -20.83 15.67 0.66
C ASN A 63 -21.66 15.25 1.89
N ALA A 64 -21.64 13.97 2.26
CA ALA A 64 -22.53 13.43 3.28
C ALA A 64 -22.01 13.64 4.71
N ASP A 65 -20.72 13.89 4.93
CA ASP A 65 -20.21 14.27 6.26
C ASP A 65 -18.77 14.81 6.22
N PHE A 66 -18.57 16.12 6.42
CA PHE A 66 -17.25 16.78 6.38
C PHE A 66 -16.23 16.26 7.42
N TYR A 67 -16.68 15.48 8.41
CA TYR A 67 -15.84 14.87 9.45
C TYR A 67 -15.50 13.41 9.19
N GLN A 68 -16.08 12.78 8.18
CA GLN A 68 -15.81 11.38 7.86
C GLN A 68 -14.82 11.33 6.70
N GLY A 69 -13.55 11.08 7.02
CA GLY A 69 -12.65 10.57 5.98
C GLY A 69 -13.15 9.21 5.50
N LEU A 70 -12.63 8.79 4.36
CA LEU A 70 -13.15 7.66 3.65
C LEU A 70 -12.05 6.68 3.31
N ASP A 71 -12.45 5.43 3.27
CA ASP A 71 -11.63 4.37 2.76
C ASP A 71 -11.47 4.55 1.24
N VAL A 72 -10.22 4.52 0.81
CA VAL A 72 -9.80 4.56 -0.58
C VAL A 72 -8.94 3.34 -0.87
N MET A 73 -8.74 3.07 -2.16
CA MET A 73 -7.89 1.98 -2.60
C MET A 73 -6.86 2.47 -3.61
N ALA A 74 -5.59 2.17 -3.35
CA ALA A 74 -4.52 2.24 -4.34
C ALA A 74 -4.50 0.91 -5.10
N VAL A 75 -4.45 0.96 -6.43
CA VAL A 75 -4.46 -0.23 -7.27
C VAL A 75 -3.23 -0.24 -8.16
N ILE A 76 -2.52 -1.36 -8.18
CA ILE A 76 -1.39 -1.63 -9.05
C ILE A 76 -1.75 -2.73 -10.04
N ARG A 77 -1.14 -2.69 -11.23
CA ARG A 77 -1.31 -3.69 -12.28
C ARG A 77 0.03 -4.37 -12.55
N ARG A 78 0.07 -5.69 -12.43
CA ARG A 78 1.25 -6.49 -12.80
C ARG A 78 1.39 -6.54 -14.31
N LYS A 79 2.56 -6.19 -14.85
CA LYS A 79 2.78 -6.08 -16.31
C LYS A 79 2.79 -7.44 -17.02
N SER A 80 3.26 -8.48 -16.35
CA SER A 80 3.41 -9.81 -16.96
C SER A 80 2.08 -10.47 -17.33
N ASP A 81 1.01 -10.22 -16.57
CA ASP A 81 -0.29 -10.89 -16.76
C ASP A 81 -1.51 -9.97 -16.61
N GLY A 82 -1.30 -8.68 -16.33
CA GLY A 82 -2.36 -7.69 -16.22
C GLY A 82 -3.21 -7.79 -14.95
N ARG A 83 -2.88 -8.67 -13.99
CA ARG A 83 -3.65 -8.81 -12.75
C ARG A 83 -3.55 -7.55 -11.89
N LEU A 84 -4.65 -7.21 -11.23
CA LEU A 84 -4.76 -6.04 -10.37
C LEU A 84 -4.61 -6.45 -8.92
N PHE A 85 -3.91 -5.62 -8.16
CA PHE A 85 -3.77 -5.77 -6.72
C PHE A 85 -4.08 -4.44 -6.03
N GLY A 86 -4.88 -4.48 -4.97
CA GLY A 86 -5.39 -3.33 -4.25
C GLY A 86 -4.86 -3.28 -2.83
N PHE A 87 -4.60 -2.06 -2.36
CA PHE A 87 -4.31 -1.75 -0.97
C PHE A 87 -5.28 -0.69 -0.47
N LYS A 88 -5.95 -0.97 0.64
CA LYS A 88 -6.95 -0.09 1.25
C LYS A 88 -6.27 0.84 2.26
N TYR A 89 -6.58 2.13 2.20
CA TYR A 89 -6.10 3.13 3.16
C TYR A 89 -7.18 4.17 3.45
N TRP A 90 -7.01 4.95 4.51
CA TRP A 90 -7.97 5.97 4.90
C TRP A 90 -7.44 7.36 4.52
N THR A 91 -8.28 8.19 3.94
CA THR A 91 -7.94 9.59 3.63
C THR A 91 -9.06 10.53 4.07
N SER A 92 -8.68 11.67 4.64
CA SER A 92 -9.60 12.74 5.00
C SER A 92 -10.05 13.50 3.76
N ILE A 93 -11.35 13.81 3.68
CA ILE A 93 -11.92 14.73 2.66
C ILE A 93 -11.78 16.20 3.04
N ALA A 94 -11.16 16.49 4.19
CA ALA A 94 -10.97 17.86 4.64
C ALA A 94 -10.00 18.62 3.71
N LYS A 95 -10.13 19.95 3.70
CA LYS A 95 -9.26 20.87 2.96
C LYS A 95 -7.76 20.68 3.27
N TYR A 96 -7.44 20.19 4.47
CA TYR A 96 -6.11 19.75 4.87
C TYR A 96 -6.20 18.24 5.12
N PRO A 97 -6.00 17.42 4.08
CA PRO A 97 -6.23 15.99 4.20
C PRO A 97 -5.14 15.38 5.09
N ASP A 98 -5.58 14.74 6.16
CA ASP A 98 -4.76 13.76 6.86
C ASP A 98 -4.98 12.40 6.19
N THR A 99 -3.92 11.64 5.94
CA THR A 99 -3.99 10.34 5.29
C THR A 99 -3.28 9.34 6.17
N SER A 100 -4.01 8.29 6.57
CA SER A 100 -3.48 7.18 7.35
C SER A 100 -3.23 6.01 6.39
N ILE A 101 -1.95 5.67 6.26
CA ILE A 101 -1.44 4.56 5.45
C ILE A 101 -0.76 3.59 6.41
N ASP A 102 -1.58 2.83 7.11
CA ASP A 102 -1.10 1.90 8.13
C ASP A 102 -0.68 0.57 7.49
N PRO A 103 0.50 0.01 7.86
CA PRO A 103 0.91 -1.30 7.35
C PRO A 103 -0.05 -2.40 7.81
N ASN A 104 -0.34 -3.36 6.94
CA ASN A 104 -1.23 -4.50 7.20
C ASN A 104 -0.48 -5.85 7.24
N GLY A 105 0.85 -5.83 7.37
CA GLY A 105 1.66 -7.06 7.36
C GLY A 105 1.25 -8.10 8.39
N GLU A 106 0.91 -7.67 9.61
CA GLU A 106 0.52 -8.58 10.70
C GLU A 106 -0.73 -9.40 10.33
N ASP A 107 -1.74 -8.77 9.73
CA ASP A 107 -2.96 -9.43 9.22
C ASP A 107 -2.69 -10.47 8.12
N HIS A 108 -1.48 -10.44 7.55
CA HIS A 108 -1.03 -11.30 6.46
C HIS A 108 0.15 -12.22 6.85
N GLY A 109 0.36 -12.42 8.15
CA GLY A 109 1.33 -13.38 8.69
C GLY A 109 2.77 -12.86 8.75
N PHE A 110 2.97 -11.56 8.58
CA PHE A 110 4.24 -10.91 8.91
C PHE A 110 4.21 -10.51 10.39
N GLU A 111 4.34 -11.53 11.25
CA GLU A 111 4.46 -11.32 12.69
C GLU A 111 5.86 -10.78 13.00
N PHE A 112 5.90 -9.62 13.65
CA PHE A 112 7.12 -9.08 14.23
C PHE A 112 7.21 -9.57 15.67
N ASP A 113 8.20 -10.43 15.93
CA ASP A 113 8.48 -10.90 17.29
C ASP A 113 9.13 -9.75 18.09
N PHE A 114 8.29 -8.96 18.75
CA PHE A 114 8.74 -7.92 19.67
C PHE A 114 9.21 -8.50 21.01
N ASP A 115 9.05 -9.80 21.31
CA ASP A 115 9.52 -10.38 22.58
C ASP A 115 11.05 -10.45 22.67
N SER A 116 11.77 -10.23 21.56
CA SER A 116 13.21 -9.96 21.58
C SER A 116 13.58 -8.51 21.93
N ALA A 117 12.63 -7.64 22.31
CA ALA A 117 12.86 -6.22 22.63
C ALA A 117 13.94 -5.98 23.72
N ALA A 118 14.23 -6.98 24.55
CA ALA A 118 15.34 -6.92 25.51
C ALA A 118 16.73 -6.85 24.85
N ASN A 119 16.86 -7.30 23.59
CA ASN A 119 18.09 -7.28 22.80
C ASN A 119 17.95 -6.52 21.46
N HIS A 120 16.78 -5.92 21.20
CA HIS A 120 16.54 -5.18 19.96
C HIS A 120 17.21 -3.81 20.04
N ASP A 121 18.16 -3.58 19.14
CA ASP A 121 18.82 -2.28 19.00
C ASP A 121 17.98 -1.43 18.05
N TRP A 122 17.07 -0.62 18.59
CA TRP A 122 16.18 0.24 17.81
C TRP A 122 16.92 1.24 16.88
N GLU A 123 18.24 1.43 17.06
CA GLU A 123 19.06 2.24 16.15
C GLU A 123 19.70 1.41 15.01
N LYS A 124 19.84 0.09 15.17
CA LYS A 124 20.51 -0.79 14.19
C LYS A 124 19.57 -1.80 13.51
N ASP A 125 18.53 -2.22 14.21
CA ASP A 125 17.61 -3.25 13.76
C ASP A 125 16.43 -2.58 13.05
N HIS A 126 16.30 -2.85 11.75
CA HIS A 126 15.19 -2.32 10.95
C HIS A 126 14.00 -3.28 11.00
N ILE A 127 12.90 -2.82 11.60
CA ILE A 127 11.59 -3.49 11.48
C ILE A 127 10.88 -2.84 10.30
N ALA A 128 10.76 -3.60 9.20
CA ALA A 128 10.12 -3.11 7.99
C ALA A 128 8.61 -2.93 8.20
N SER A 129 8.08 -1.78 7.82
CA SER A 129 6.62 -1.62 7.67
C SER A 129 6.18 -2.38 6.43
N VAL A 130 5.30 -3.37 6.59
CA VAL A 130 4.90 -4.28 5.50
C VAL A 130 3.50 -3.95 5.00
N TYR A 131 3.37 -3.74 3.69
CA TYR A 131 2.12 -3.40 3.01
C TYR A 131 1.80 -4.47 1.96
N VAL A 132 0.70 -5.18 2.15
CA VAL A 132 0.27 -6.31 1.34
C VAL A 132 -0.91 -5.89 0.46
N PHE A 133 -0.68 -5.91 -0.84
CA PHE A 133 -1.69 -5.68 -1.87
C PHE A 133 -2.30 -7.02 -2.28
N LEU A 134 -3.62 -7.10 -2.24
CA LEU A 134 -4.38 -8.33 -2.54
C LEU A 134 -5.06 -8.24 -3.90
N PRO A 135 -5.36 -9.37 -4.57
CA PRO A 135 -6.06 -9.39 -5.85
C PRO A 135 -7.39 -8.64 -5.79
N VAL A 136 -7.63 -7.78 -6.78
CA VAL A 136 -8.88 -7.03 -6.93
C VAL A 136 -9.39 -7.12 -8.35
N GLU A 137 -10.70 -6.92 -8.53
CA GLU A 137 -11.34 -6.89 -9.83
C GLU A 137 -12.15 -5.60 -9.99
N PRO A 138 -12.15 -4.99 -11.18
CA PRO A 138 -13.02 -3.84 -11.44
C PRO A 138 -14.48 -4.31 -11.44
N PHE A 139 -15.36 -3.53 -10.81
CA PHE A 139 -16.79 -3.77 -10.85
C PHE A 139 -17.52 -2.54 -11.38
N THR A 140 -18.70 -2.76 -11.95
CA THR A 140 -19.54 -1.67 -12.50
C THR A 140 -20.73 -1.43 -11.57
N ILE A 141 -20.96 -0.18 -11.20
CA ILE A 141 -22.17 0.25 -10.50
C ILE A 141 -23.15 0.80 -11.53
N THR A 142 -24.38 0.28 -11.55
CA THR A 142 -25.46 0.84 -12.37
C THR A 142 -26.10 2.00 -11.62
N GLY A 143 -26.06 3.20 -12.21
CA GLY A 143 -26.68 4.41 -11.68
C GLY A 143 -27.97 4.76 -12.43
N TYR A 144 -28.95 5.30 -11.71
CA TYR A 144 -30.19 5.84 -12.28
C TYR A 144 -30.24 7.34 -12.01
N LYS A 145 -30.63 8.14 -13.02
CA LYS A 145 -30.85 9.57 -12.85
C LYS A 145 -32.29 9.85 -12.40
N HIS A 146 -32.46 10.93 -11.64
CA HIS A 146 -33.76 11.56 -11.40
C HIS A 146 -34.02 12.65 -12.45
#